data_AF-G0NLL2-F1
#
_entry.id   AF-G0NLL2-F1
#
_cell.length_a   1.000
_cell.length_b   1.000
_cell.length_c   1.000
_cell.angle_alpha   90.00
_cell.angle_beta   90.00
_cell.angle_gamma   90.00
#
_symmetry.space_group_name_H-M   'P 1'
#
loop_
_entity.id
_entity.type
_entity.pdbx_description
1 polymer ?
#
loop_
_entity_poly.entity_id
_entity_poly.type
_entity_poly.pdbx_seq_one_letter_code
_entity_poly.pdbx_strand_id
1 'polypeptide(L)'
;MREIVSIHIGQAGVQIGNACWELYCLEHGITPDGLMPDDTSYGVEDQSYNTFFSETPSGKHVPRAIFVDLEPTVVDETNLVPYPRIHFPLVTYAPIISAEKAYHEQLSVSEITNACFEPGSQMVKCDPRNGKYMACCLLYRGDVVPKDINTAISTIKTKRAIQFVDWCPTGFKVGINYQPPTVVPGGDMAKLQRAVCMLSNTTAIQEAWARLDHKFDLMYAKRAFVHWYVGEGMEEGEFSEAREDMAALEKDYEEVGVDSFDPNEEEY
;
A
#
# COMPACT_ATOMS: atom_id res chain seq x y z
N MET A 1 -21.60 -9.95 -7.53
CA MET A 1 -20.73 -9.50 -6.41
C MET A 1 -19.51 -10.39 -6.12
N ARG A 2 -18.52 -9.84 -5.38
CA ARG A 2 -17.57 -10.55 -4.49
C ARG A 2 -17.40 -9.67 -3.25
N GLU A 3 -17.57 -10.22 -2.06
CA GLU A 3 -17.49 -9.50 -0.78
C GLU A 3 -16.04 -9.45 -0.27
N ILE A 4 -15.71 -8.38 0.46
CA ILE A 4 -14.45 -8.22 1.19
C ILE A 4 -14.79 -7.90 2.64
N VAL A 5 -14.07 -8.52 3.58
CA VAL A 5 -14.11 -8.19 5.01
C VAL A 5 -12.78 -7.55 5.39
N SER A 6 -12.82 -6.36 5.99
CA SER A 6 -11.63 -5.67 6.50
C SER A 6 -11.44 -6.00 7.97
N ILE A 7 -10.25 -6.48 8.34
CA ILE A 7 -9.89 -6.77 9.73
C ILE A 7 -8.83 -5.76 10.19
N HIS A 8 -9.10 -5.07 11.29
CA HIS A 8 -8.30 -3.98 11.82
C HIS A 8 -7.77 -4.38 13.20
N ILE A 9 -6.47 -4.71 13.28
CA ILE A 9 -5.85 -5.33 14.47
C ILE A 9 -4.90 -4.34 15.17
N GLY A 10 -5.03 -4.24 16.49
CA GLY A 10 -4.24 -3.39 17.38
C GLY A 10 -4.55 -1.89 17.23
N GLN A 11 -4.13 -1.10 18.23
CA GLN A 11 -4.39 0.35 18.29
C GLN A 11 -4.14 1.07 16.95
N ALA A 12 -3.02 0.74 16.27
CA ALA A 12 -2.67 1.33 14.97
C ALA A 12 -3.65 0.91 13.85
N GLY A 13 -3.96 -0.39 13.74
CA GLY A 13 -4.90 -0.90 12.72
C GLY A 13 -6.31 -0.36 12.92
N VAL A 14 -6.75 -0.22 14.18
CA VAL A 14 -8.04 0.35 14.57
C VAL A 14 -8.13 1.84 14.26
N GLN A 15 -7.12 2.63 14.62
CA GLN A 15 -7.08 4.07 14.33
C GLN A 15 -7.03 4.37 12.83
N ILE A 16 -6.24 3.59 12.06
CA ILE A 16 -6.24 3.65 10.59
C ILE A 16 -7.60 3.23 10.03
N GLY A 17 -8.18 2.15 10.54
CA GLY A 17 -9.48 1.65 10.13
C GLY A 17 -10.59 2.69 10.26
N ASN A 18 -10.66 3.40 11.38
CA ASN A 18 -11.64 4.47 11.60
C ASN A 18 -11.53 5.57 10.52
N ALA A 19 -10.31 6.03 10.21
CA ALA A 19 -10.08 7.03 9.16
C ALA A 19 -10.40 6.50 7.75
N CYS A 20 -10.12 5.21 7.48
CA CYS A 20 -10.50 4.57 6.22
C CYS A 20 -12.01 4.48 6.05
N TRP A 21 -12.76 4.06 7.08
CA TRP A 21 -14.21 3.94 7.02
C TRP A 21 -14.93 5.30 7.00
N GLU A 22 -14.40 6.33 7.68
CA GLU A 22 -14.87 7.71 7.50
C GLU A 22 -14.74 8.15 6.03
N LEU A 23 -13.58 7.95 5.42
CA LEU A 23 -13.36 8.28 4.01
C LEU A 23 -14.25 7.45 3.07
N TYR A 24 -14.43 6.14 3.30
CA TYR A 24 -15.33 5.31 2.50
C TYR A 24 -16.78 5.78 2.58
N CYS A 25 -17.27 6.15 3.77
CA CYS A 25 -18.61 6.72 3.93
C CYS A 25 -18.75 8.05 3.15
N LEU A 26 -17.75 8.94 3.25
CA LEU A 26 -17.71 10.20 2.48
C LEU A 26 -17.60 9.99 0.96
N GLU A 27 -16.91 8.94 0.50
CA GLU A 27 -16.80 8.58 -0.92
C GLU A 27 -18.08 7.98 -1.50
N HIS A 28 -18.88 7.30 -0.68
CA HIS A 28 -20.15 6.68 -1.09
C HIS A 28 -21.39 7.51 -0.75
N GLY A 29 -21.26 8.65 -0.05
CA GLY A 29 -22.39 9.48 0.38
C GLY A 29 -23.19 8.86 1.55
N ILE A 30 -22.58 7.93 2.28
CA ILE A 30 -23.18 7.27 3.45
C ILE A 30 -23.01 8.19 4.66
N THR A 31 -24.11 8.52 5.34
CA THR A 31 -24.10 9.35 6.56
C THR A 31 -23.69 8.54 7.80
N PRO A 32 -23.23 9.18 8.90
CA PRO A 32 -22.70 8.45 10.08
C PRO A 32 -23.70 7.54 10.82
N ASP A 33 -25.00 7.71 10.59
CA ASP A 33 -26.05 6.79 11.04
C ASP A 33 -26.18 5.53 10.15
N GLY A 34 -25.50 5.51 9.01
CA GLY A 34 -25.44 4.44 8.01
C GLY A 34 -26.49 4.54 6.90
N LEU A 35 -27.24 5.64 6.78
CA LEU A 35 -28.15 5.86 5.66
C LEU A 35 -27.38 6.39 4.43
N MET A 36 -27.98 6.29 3.24
CA MET A 36 -27.44 6.87 2.00
C MET A 36 -28.58 7.66 1.32
N PRO A 37 -28.73 8.97 1.60
CA PRO A 37 -29.95 9.71 1.25
C PRO A 37 -30.27 9.82 -0.25
N ASP A 38 -29.25 9.76 -1.10
CA ASP A 38 -29.37 9.80 -2.56
C ASP A 38 -29.51 8.40 -3.19
N ASP A 39 -29.52 7.31 -2.40
CA ASP A 39 -29.66 5.95 -2.92
C ASP A 39 -31.11 5.62 -3.29
N THR A 40 -31.40 5.61 -4.59
CA THR A 40 -32.69 5.19 -5.15
C THR A 40 -32.72 3.71 -5.54
N SER A 41 -31.73 2.91 -5.11
CA SER A 41 -31.48 1.53 -5.57
C SER A 41 -31.61 0.46 -4.48
N TYR A 42 -32.31 0.77 -3.38
CA TYR A 42 -32.67 -0.17 -2.31
C TYR A 42 -33.02 -1.58 -2.83
N GLY A 43 -32.22 -2.59 -2.45
CA GLY A 43 -32.37 -3.98 -2.91
C GLY A 43 -31.82 -4.31 -4.32
N VAL A 44 -31.01 -3.45 -4.94
CA VAL A 44 -30.28 -3.76 -6.20
C VAL A 44 -28.94 -4.44 -5.88
N GLU A 45 -28.90 -5.77 -6.01
CA GLU A 45 -27.82 -6.63 -5.50
C GLU A 45 -26.41 -6.41 -6.09
N ASP A 46 -26.24 -5.64 -7.17
CA ASP A 46 -24.96 -5.54 -7.91
C ASP A 46 -24.30 -4.13 -7.89
N GLN A 47 -24.68 -3.28 -6.93
CA GLN A 47 -23.98 -2.03 -6.61
C GLN A 47 -22.53 -2.29 -6.13
N SER A 48 -21.56 -1.50 -6.60
CA SER A 48 -20.13 -1.78 -6.34
C SER A 48 -19.72 -1.64 -4.87
N TYR A 49 -20.39 -0.78 -4.09
CA TYR A 49 -20.15 -0.58 -2.66
C TYR A 49 -20.57 -1.77 -1.78
N ASN A 50 -21.50 -2.61 -2.25
CA ASN A 50 -21.91 -3.82 -1.53
C ASN A 50 -20.77 -4.86 -1.37
N THR A 51 -19.65 -4.67 -2.09
CA THR A 51 -18.35 -5.30 -1.84
C THR A 51 -17.87 -5.11 -0.39
N PHE A 52 -18.02 -3.89 0.15
CA PHE A 52 -17.49 -3.45 1.45
C PHE A 52 -18.57 -3.17 2.50
N PHE A 53 -19.82 -2.95 2.08
CA PHE A 53 -20.97 -2.73 2.96
C PHE A 53 -22.00 -3.85 2.78
N SER A 54 -22.78 -4.15 3.81
CA SER A 54 -24.03 -4.90 3.70
C SER A 54 -25.23 -3.97 3.92
N GLU A 55 -26.27 -4.11 3.10
CA GLU A 55 -27.54 -3.41 3.28
C GLU A 55 -28.44 -4.18 4.26
N THR A 56 -29.11 -3.46 5.18
CA THR A 56 -30.14 -4.01 6.05
C THR A 56 -31.56 -3.75 5.50
N PRO A 57 -32.58 -4.52 5.94
CA PRO A 57 -34.00 -4.26 5.61
C PRO A 57 -34.58 -2.92 6.10
N SER A 58 -33.74 -2.00 6.59
CA SER A 58 -34.08 -0.63 6.98
C SER A 58 -33.30 0.42 6.17
N GLY A 59 -32.67 0.03 5.06
CA GLY A 59 -31.87 0.91 4.20
C GLY A 59 -30.57 1.40 4.85
N LYS A 60 -30.11 0.74 5.92
CA LYS A 60 -28.85 1.07 6.58
C LYS A 60 -27.73 0.21 5.98
N HIS A 61 -26.69 0.88 5.53
CA HIS A 61 -25.42 0.31 5.12
C HIS A 61 -24.55 0.06 6.36
N VAL A 62 -23.99 -1.14 6.45
CA VAL A 62 -23.14 -1.58 7.56
C VAL A 62 -21.78 -2.01 7.03
N PRO A 63 -20.65 -1.44 7.51
CA PRO A 63 -19.31 -1.88 7.14
C PRO A 63 -19.10 -3.38 7.36
N ARG A 64 -18.50 -4.06 6.37
CA ARG A 64 -17.98 -5.43 6.50
C ARG A 64 -16.62 -5.38 7.22
N ALA A 65 -16.63 -4.87 8.45
CA ALA A 65 -15.43 -4.59 9.23
C ALA A 65 -15.41 -5.39 10.53
N ILE A 66 -14.23 -5.84 10.92
CA ILE A 66 -13.93 -6.40 12.25
C ILE A 66 -12.79 -5.56 12.83
N PHE A 67 -12.94 -5.14 14.09
CA PHE A 67 -11.92 -4.41 14.84
C PHE A 67 -11.50 -5.28 16.03
N VAL A 68 -10.21 -5.35 16.29
CA VAL A 68 -9.58 -6.25 17.26
C VAL A 68 -8.43 -5.52 17.95
N ASP A 69 -8.33 -5.61 19.27
CA ASP A 69 -7.19 -5.14 20.06
C ASP A 69 -7.16 -5.92 21.39
N LEU A 70 -6.08 -5.80 22.17
CA LEU A 70 -5.88 -6.57 23.41
C LEU A 70 -5.95 -5.71 24.70
N GLU A 71 -5.99 -4.38 24.59
CA GLU A 71 -6.24 -3.49 25.73
C GLU A 71 -7.73 -3.05 25.72
N PRO A 72 -8.56 -3.41 26.73
CA PRO A 72 -10.03 -3.41 26.65
C PRO A 72 -10.74 -2.05 26.49
N THR A 73 -10.00 -0.99 26.21
CA THR A 73 -10.46 0.14 25.40
C THR A 73 -10.89 -0.26 23.97
N VAL A 74 -10.32 -1.35 23.41
CA VAL A 74 -10.69 -2.01 22.14
C VAL A 74 -10.46 -3.55 22.28
N VAL A 75 -11.22 -4.37 21.55
CA VAL A 75 -11.55 -5.81 21.80
C VAL A 75 -12.03 -6.41 20.46
N ASP A 76 -11.86 -7.66 19.99
CA ASP A 76 -11.08 -8.91 20.27
C ASP A 76 -11.37 -9.85 19.05
N GLU A 77 -10.64 -10.86 18.57
CA GLU A 77 -9.31 -11.48 18.79
C GLU A 77 -8.95 -12.28 17.48
N THR A 78 -7.84 -13.01 17.41
CA THR A 78 -7.43 -14.06 16.42
C THR A 78 -6.85 -13.64 15.04
N ASN A 79 -6.17 -14.61 14.42
CA ASN A 79 -5.11 -14.46 13.41
C ASN A 79 -5.50 -15.06 12.04
N LEU A 80 -5.06 -14.48 10.90
CA LEU A 80 -5.22 -15.09 9.56
C LEU A 80 -4.35 -14.42 8.45
N VAL A 81 -3.23 -15.03 8.06
CA VAL A 81 -2.55 -14.82 6.76
C VAL A 81 -2.16 -16.19 6.17
N PRO A 82 -2.57 -16.58 4.95
CA PRO A 82 -2.43 -17.98 4.50
C PRO A 82 -1.05 -18.43 3.98
N TYR A 83 -0.22 -17.52 3.45
CA TYR A 83 1.10 -17.87 2.87
C TYR A 83 2.14 -16.74 3.05
N PRO A 84 3.43 -17.03 3.34
CA PRO A 84 4.21 -16.10 4.17
C PRO A 84 5.23 -15.21 3.43
N ARG A 85 6.13 -15.75 2.61
CA ARG A 85 7.49 -15.18 2.48
C ARG A 85 7.67 -13.84 1.71
N ILE A 86 6.89 -13.53 0.67
CA ILE A 86 7.12 -12.31 -0.14
C ILE A 86 5.80 -11.60 -0.46
N HIS A 87 5.40 -10.62 0.36
CA HIS A 87 4.10 -9.96 0.22
C HIS A 87 4.06 -8.46 0.57
N PHE A 88 5.20 -7.77 0.58
CA PHE A 88 5.31 -6.36 1.00
C PHE A 88 5.38 -5.38 -0.19
N PRO A 89 4.27 -4.75 -0.62
CA PRO A 89 4.29 -3.74 -1.68
C PRO A 89 4.85 -2.40 -1.17
N LEU A 90 5.71 -1.74 -1.95
CA LEU A 90 6.01 -0.34 -1.73
C LEU A 90 4.84 0.51 -2.26
N VAL A 91 4.20 1.24 -1.36
CA VAL A 91 3.12 2.18 -1.67
C VAL A 91 3.70 3.59 -1.84
N THR A 92 3.23 4.30 -2.87
CA THR A 92 3.52 5.70 -3.13
C THR A 92 2.23 6.41 -3.51
N TYR A 93 1.97 7.61 -2.99
CA TYR A 93 0.80 8.41 -3.37
C TYR A 93 1.23 9.81 -3.82
N ALA A 94 0.70 10.26 -4.95
CA ALA A 94 0.97 11.60 -5.47
C ALA A 94 -0.29 12.27 -6.06
N PRO A 95 -0.47 13.58 -5.88
CA PRO A 95 0.36 14.49 -5.08
C PRO A 95 -0.09 14.57 -3.61
N ILE A 96 0.84 14.84 -2.70
CA ILE A 96 0.55 15.16 -1.29
C ILE A 96 0.70 16.68 -1.13
N ILE A 97 -0.42 17.39 -1.09
CA ILE A 97 -0.49 18.86 -1.05
C ILE A 97 -1.44 19.29 0.09
N SER A 98 -0.97 20.17 0.96
CA SER A 98 -1.81 20.73 2.02
C SER A 98 -2.82 21.75 1.47
N ALA A 99 -3.99 21.84 2.09
CA ALA A 99 -5.08 22.71 1.67
C ALA A 99 -4.66 24.18 1.52
N GLU A 100 -3.75 24.66 2.39
CA GLU A 100 -3.18 26.01 2.34
C GLU A 100 -2.36 26.31 1.06
N LYS A 101 -1.72 25.29 0.47
CA LYS A 101 -0.80 25.42 -0.68
C LYS A 101 -1.48 25.19 -2.03
N ALA A 102 -2.74 24.78 -2.05
CA ALA A 102 -3.44 24.30 -3.24
C ALA A 102 -3.71 25.39 -4.32
N TYR A 103 -3.53 26.67 -3.99
CA TYR A 103 -4.03 27.80 -4.78
C TYR A 103 -3.28 28.15 -6.06
N HIS A 104 -2.16 27.48 -6.39
CA HIS A 104 -1.24 27.95 -7.43
C HIS A 104 -0.93 26.98 -8.58
N GLU A 105 -1.07 25.66 -8.43
CA GLU A 105 -0.65 24.69 -9.46
C GLU A 105 -1.66 23.57 -9.68
N GLN A 106 -2.09 23.37 -10.93
CA GLN A 106 -2.85 22.19 -11.37
C GLN A 106 -1.90 21.18 -12.00
N LEU A 107 -1.41 20.22 -11.20
CA LEU A 107 -0.48 19.20 -11.68
C LEU A 107 -1.10 18.33 -12.79
N SER A 108 -0.37 18.17 -13.89
CA SER A 108 -0.73 17.30 -15.01
C SER A 108 -0.57 15.81 -14.67
N VAL A 109 -1.15 14.95 -15.51
CA VAL A 109 -0.95 13.49 -15.44
C VAL A 109 0.53 13.13 -15.48
N SER A 110 1.34 13.84 -16.29
CA SER A 110 2.78 13.61 -16.37
C SER A 110 3.48 13.94 -15.04
N GLU A 111 3.19 15.08 -14.42
CA GLU A 111 3.84 15.51 -13.19
C GLU A 111 3.53 14.59 -12.00
N ILE A 112 2.25 14.21 -11.82
CA ILE A 112 1.87 13.27 -10.74
C ILE A 112 2.46 11.88 -10.98
N THR A 113 2.58 11.43 -12.23
CA THR A 113 3.22 10.15 -12.57
C THR A 113 4.72 10.18 -12.31
N ASN A 114 5.39 11.31 -12.61
CA ASN A 114 6.79 11.51 -12.30
C ASN A 114 7.04 11.52 -10.79
N ALA A 115 6.21 12.23 -10.02
CA ALA A 115 6.30 12.29 -8.56
C ALA A 115 6.22 10.90 -7.90
N CYS A 116 5.51 9.92 -8.49
CA CYS A 116 5.50 8.54 -7.97
C CYS A 116 6.87 7.84 -7.94
N PHE A 117 7.84 8.30 -8.74
CA PHE A 117 9.19 7.73 -8.78
C PHE A 117 10.23 8.58 -8.02
N GLU A 118 9.81 9.71 -7.43
CA GLU A 118 10.68 10.54 -6.61
C GLU A 118 10.57 10.13 -5.13
N PRO A 119 11.69 10.01 -4.37
CA PRO A 119 11.66 9.52 -2.99
C PRO A 119 10.79 10.32 -2.00
N GLY A 120 10.41 11.55 -2.34
CA GLY A 120 9.55 12.40 -1.52
C GLY A 120 8.08 11.96 -1.45
N SER A 121 7.63 11.02 -2.28
CA SER A 121 6.25 10.51 -2.30
C SER A 121 6.10 9.07 -1.77
N GLN A 122 7.21 8.41 -1.44
CA GLN A 122 7.23 7.00 -1.03
C GLN A 122 6.83 6.83 0.45
N MET A 123 5.96 5.85 0.73
CA MET A 123 5.54 5.51 2.11
C MET A 123 6.57 4.62 2.84
N VAL A 124 7.54 4.08 2.10
CA VAL A 124 8.69 3.32 2.65
C VAL A 124 9.97 4.02 2.23
N LYS A 125 10.85 4.31 3.19
CA LYS A 125 12.15 4.96 2.94
C LYS A 125 13.17 3.96 2.41
N CYS A 126 13.32 3.85 1.11
CA CYS A 126 14.44 3.17 0.44
C CYS A 126 14.81 3.93 -0.83
N ASP A 127 16.03 3.80 -1.33
CA ASP A 127 16.39 4.40 -2.62
C ASP A 127 15.99 3.47 -3.79
N PRO A 128 14.97 3.79 -4.60
CA PRO A 128 14.56 2.93 -5.71
C PRO A 128 15.62 2.80 -6.81
N ARG A 129 16.69 3.62 -6.77
CA ARG A 129 17.82 3.56 -7.70
C ARG A 129 18.87 2.51 -7.31
N ASN A 130 18.81 2.00 -6.08
CA ASN A 130 19.66 0.92 -5.56
C ASN A 130 19.06 -0.48 -5.79
N GLY A 131 17.96 -0.58 -6.54
CA GLY A 131 17.28 -1.85 -6.83
C GLY A 131 16.56 -1.82 -8.17
N LYS A 132 15.89 -2.91 -8.51
CA LYS A 132 15.16 -3.10 -9.77
C LYS A 132 13.68 -3.32 -9.51
N TYR A 133 12.85 -2.69 -10.34
CA TYR A 133 11.41 -2.88 -10.34
C TYR A 133 11.04 -4.22 -11.01
N MET A 134 10.33 -5.07 -10.26
CA MET A 134 9.69 -6.27 -10.80
C MET A 134 8.33 -5.94 -11.42
N ALA A 135 7.56 -5.06 -10.78
CA ALA A 135 6.25 -4.62 -11.26
C ALA A 135 5.83 -3.28 -10.64
N CYS A 136 5.09 -2.49 -11.41
CA CYS A 136 4.44 -1.25 -11.01
C CYS A 136 2.97 -1.29 -11.42
N CYS A 137 2.08 -0.86 -10.53
CA CYS A 137 0.66 -0.64 -10.80
C CYS A 137 0.32 0.81 -10.51
N LEU A 138 -0.15 1.56 -11.51
CA LEU A 138 -0.53 2.97 -11.38
C LEU A 138 -2.05 3.08 -11.35
N LEU A 139 -2.60 3.40 -10.18
CA LEU A 139 -4.03 3.53 -9.90
C LEU A 139 -4.39 5.02 -9.87
N TYR A 140 -4.85 5.52 -11.01
CA TYR A 140 -5.25 6.91 -11.19
C TYR A 140 -6.67 7.16 -10.67
N ARG A 141 -6.91 8.37 -10.15
CA ARG A 141 -8.22 8.83 -9.68
C ARG A 141 -8.51 10.25 -10.17
N GLY A 142 -9.74 10.51 -10.60
CA GLY A 142 -10.23 11.81 -11.07
C GLY A 142 -10.07 12.07 -12.57
N ASP A 143 -9.94 13.34 -12.93
CA ASP A 143 -9.82 13.82 -14.31
C ASP A 143 -8.47 13.40 -14.94
N VAL A 144 -8.45 12.23 -15.58
CA VAL A 144 -7.24 11.63 -16.15
C VAL A 144 -7.57 10.96 -17.49
N VAL A 145 -6.87 11.37 -18.55
CA VAL A 145 -7.05 10.84 -19.91
C VAL A 145 -6.12 9.64 -20.15
N PRO A 146 -6.60 8.48 -20.64
CA PRO A 146 -5.77 7.30 -20.89
C PRO A 146 -4.59 7.52 -21.85
N LYS A 147 -4.73 8.45 -22.80
CA LYS A 147 -3.65 8.86 -23.70
C LYS A 147 -2.46 9.43 -22.93
N ASP A 148 -2.73 10.32 -21.98
CA ASP A 148 -1.71 11.08 -21.26
C ASP A 148 -0.98 10.19 -20.25
N ILE A 149 -1.68 9.20 -19.67
CA ILE A 149 -1.05 8.10 -18.91
C ILE A 149 -0.04 7.34 -19.78
N ASN A 150 -0.43 6.93 -21.00
CA ASN A 150 0.47 6.19 -21.88
C ASN A 150 1.68 7.02 -22.29
N THR A 151 1.52 8.32 -22.53
CA THR A 151 2.64 9.25 -22.76
C THR A 151 3.54 9.35 -21.51
N ALA A 152 2.98 9.55 -20.32
CA ALA A 152 3.74 9.64 -19.07
C ALA A 152 4.54 8.36 -18.78
N ILE A 153 3.93 7.18 -18.92
CA ILE A 153 4.61 5.88 -18.76
C ILE A 153 5.72 5.70 -19.81
N SER A 154 5.51 6.18 -21.03
CA SER A 154 6.55 6.15 -22.08
C SER A 154 7.75 7.02 -21.71
N THR A 155 7.52 8.20 -21.12
CA THR A 155 8.59 9.07 -20.58
C THR A 155 9.27 8.46 -19.35
N ILE A 156 8.52 7.79 -18.46
CA ILE A 156 9.09 7.06 -17.32
C ILE A 156 10.05 5.95 -17.80
N LYS A 157 9.66 5.17 -18.81
CA LYS A 157 10.49 4.08 -19.36
C LYS A 157 11.81 4.55 -20.02
N THR A 158 11.99 5.84 -20.32
CA THR A 158 13.27 6.36 -20.81
C THR A 158 14.19 6.90 -19.71
N LYS A 159 13.74 6.99 -18.46
CA LYS A 159 14.58 7.42 -17.32
C LYS A 159 15.52 6.27 -16.89
N ARG A 160 16.84 6.43 -17.12
CA ARG A 160 17.89 5.48 -16.66
C ARG A 160 17.88 5.16 -15.15
N ALA A 161 17.27 6.01 -14.34
CA ALA A 161 17.13 5.83 -12.89
C ALA A 161 15.98 4.87 -12.50
N ILE A 162 15.20 4.38 -13.46
CA ILE A 162 14.06 3.49 -13.24
C ILE A 162 14.33 2.20 -14.02
N GLN A 163 15.03 1.27 -13.37
CA GLN A 163 15.43 0.00 -13.95
C GLN A 163 14.39 -1.07 -13.62
N PHE A 164 13.99 -1.85 -14.62
CA PHE A 164 13.17 -3.04 -14.44
C PHE A 164 14.05 -4.29 -14.53
N VAL A 165 13.62 -5.38 -13.90
CA VAL A 165 14.19 -6.69 -14.14
C VAL A 165 13.98 -7.09 -15.62
N ASP A 166 15.02 -7.70 -16.20
CA ASP A 166 15.07 -8.15 -17.60
C ASP A 166 13.92 -9.10 -17.98
N TRP A 167 13.52 -9.98 -17.07
CA TRP A 167 12.40 -10.90 -17.23
C TRP A 167 11.00 -10.25 -17.11
N CYS A 168 10.89 -8.95 -16.81
CA CYS A 168 9.62 -8.22 -16.76
C CYS A 168 9.60 -6.85 -17.49
N PRO A 169 9.89 -6.79 -18.81
CA PRO A 169 9.97 -5.53 -19.58
C PRO A 169 8.61 -4.81 -19.73
N THR A 170 7.52 -5.52 -19.44
CA THR A 170 6.12 -5.05 -19.51
C THR A 170 5.52 -4.77 -18.13
N GLY A 171 6.34 -4.59 -17.09
CA GLY A 171 5.95 -4.43 -15.68
C GLY A 171 5.10 -3.19 -15.29
N PHE A 172 4.25 -2.64 -16.17
CA PHE A 172 3.29 -1.59 -15.84
C PHE A 172 1.84 -2.07 -16.00
N LYS A 173 1.08 -2.03 -14.89
CA LYS A 173 -0.39 -2.13 -14.87
C LYS A 173 -0.99 -0.75 -14.62
N VAL A 174 -2.19 -0.50 -15.15
CA VAL A 174 -2.90 0.78 -15.01
C VAL A 174 -4.35 0.52 -14.60
N GLY A 175 -4.83 1.25 -13.59
CA GLY A 175 -6.24 1.39 -13.24
C GLY A 175 -6.65 2.87 -13.27
N ILE A 176 -7.92 3.14 -13.58
CA ILE A 176 -8.47 4.51 -13.61
C ILE A 176 -9.84 4.50 -12.94
N ASN A 177 -10.03 5.34 -11.93
CA ASN A 177 -11.35 5.70 -11.40
C ASN A 177 -11.64 7.16 -11.77
N TYR A 178 -12.68 7.43 -12.55
CA TYR A 178 -12.99 8.79 -13.01
C TYR A 178 -13.60 9.70 -11.92
N GLN A 179 -14.02 9.15 -10.77
CA GLN A 179 -14.43 9.98 -9.63
C GLN A 179 -13.21 10.70 -9.03
N PRO A 180 -13.28 12.00 -8.69
CA PRO A 180 -12.17 12.72 -8.08
C PRO A 180 -11.79 12.14 -6.71
N PRO A 181 -10.58 12.44 -6.18
CA PRO A 181 -10.22 12.15 -4.80
C PRO A 181 -11.09 12.93 -3.81
N THR A 182 -11.75 12.22 -2.90
CA THR A 182 -12.46 12.80 -1.75
C THR A 182 -11.46 13.18 -0.66
N VAL A 183 -11.78 14.20 0.14
CA VAL A 183 -11.02 14.58 1.33
C VAL A 183 -11.97 14.73 2.53
N VAL A 184 -11.51 14.36 3.71
CA VAL A 184 -12.25 14.52 4.97
C VAL A 184 -12.44 16.03 5.27
N PRO A 185 -13.67 16.51 5.55
CA PRO A 185 -13.89 17.91 5.93
C PRO A 185 -13.08 18.31 7.16
N GLY A 186 -12.24 19.34 7.02
CA GLY A 186 -11.36 19.81 8.10
C GLY A 186 -10.01 19.09 8.20
N GLY A 187 -9.74 18.09 7.37
CA GLY A 187 -8.40 17.49 7.25
C GLY A 187 -7.43 18.35 6.42
N ASP A 188 -6.13 18.10 6.59
CA ASP A 188 -5.06 18.94 6.02
C ASP A 188 -4.92 18.88 4.49
N MET A 189 -5.53 17.88 3.83
CA MET A 189 -5.33 17.59 2.41
C MET A 189 -6.15 18.49 1.48
N ALA A 190 -5.51 18.97 0.41
CA ALA A 190 -6.16 19.76 -0.63
C ALA A 190 -7.21 18.94 -1.43
N LYS A 191 -8.29 19.59 -1.86
CA LYS A 191 -9.19 19.03 -2.89
C LYS A 191 -8.47 19.06 -4.25
N LEU A 192 -8.29 17.90 -4.85
CA LEU A 192 -7.56 17.71 -6.11
C LEU A 192 -8.51 17.28 -7.23
N GLN A 193 -8.23 17.69 -8.47
CA GLN A 193 -8.96 17.19 -9.64
C GLN A 193 -8.50 15.78 -10.05
N ARG A 194 -7.25 15.42 -9.73
CA ARG A 194 -6.63 14.14 -10.06
C ARG A 194 -5.55 13.74 -9.04
N ALA A 195 -5.36 12.44 -8.87
CA ALA A 195 -4.27 11.85 -8.10
C ALA A 195 -3.90 10.47 -8.66
N VAL A 196 -2.80 9.89 -8.18
CA VAL A 196 -2.35 8.54 -8.53
C VAL A 196 -1.71 7.85 -7.31
N CYS A 197 -2.12 6.61 -7.06
CA CYS A 197 -1.44 5.70 -6.16
C CYS A 197 -0.59 4.73 -6.99
N MET A 198 0.72 4.66 -6.73
CA MET A 198 1.58 3.62 -7.28
C MET A 198 1.80 2.52 -6.25
N LEU A 199 1.53 1.29 -6.66
CA LEU A 199 1.95 0.08 -5.94
C LEU A 199 3.10 -0.54 -6.73
N SER A 200 4.30 -0.56 -6.17
CA SER A 200 5.49 -1.11 -6.82
C SER A 200 6.15 -2.22 -6.01
N ASN A 201 6.52 -3.30 -6.69
CA ASN A 201 7.43 -4.31 -6.17
C ASN A 201 8.84 -4.02 -6.74
N THR A 202 9.79 -3.74 -5.86
CA THR A 202 11.18 -3.37 -6.19
C THR A 202 12.13 -3.98 -5.18
N THR A 203 13.29 -4.48 -5.62
CA THR A 203 14.30 -5.06 -4.71
C THR A 203 14.85 -4.05 -3.70
N ALA A 204 14.74 -2.73 -3.97
CA ALA A 204 15.15 -1.67 -3.06
C ALA A 204 14.50 -1.74 -1.66
N ILE A 205 13.36 -2.43 -1.51
CA ILE A 205 12.74 -2.64 -0.20
C ILE A 205 13.63 -3.42 0.78
N GLN A 206 14.64 -4.17 0.29
CA GLN A 206 15.65 -4.82 1.13
C GLN A 206 16.40 -3.85 2.06
N GLU A 207 16.55 -2.57 1.67
CA GLU A 207 17.11 -1.54 2.55
C GLU A 207 16.28 -1.33 3.83
N ALA A 208 15.00 -1.68 3.83
CA ALA A 208 14.15 -1.60 5.02
C ALA A 208 14.41 -2.77 5.98
N TRP A 209 14.55 -3.99 5.45
CA TRP A 209 14.86 -5.20 6.20
C TRP A 209 16.26 -5.11 6.83
N ALA A 210 17.29 -4.75 6.07
CA ALA A 210 18.66 -4.63 6.58
C ALA A 210 18.81 -3.63 7.75
N ARG A 211 17.93 -2.62 7.84
CA ARG A 211 17.90 -1.65 8.95
C ARG A 211 17.04 -2.09 10.13
N LEU A 212 16.20 -3.10 9.98
CA LEU A 212 15.49 -3.78 11.05
C LEU A 212 16.41 -4.86 11.64
N ASP A 213 16.96 -5.72 10.79
CA ASP A 213 17.87 -6.81 11.12
C ASP A 213 19.13 -6.30 11.84
N HIS A 214 19.75 -5.22 11.35
CA HIS A 214 20.88 -4.60 12.06
C HIS A 214 20.53 -4.14 13.50
N LYS A 215 19.29 -3.69 13.75
CA LYS A 215 18.86 -3.33 15.12
C LYS A 215 18.56 -4.56 15.96
N PHE A 216 17.97 -5.59 15.36
CA PHE A 216 17.75 -6.88 15.99
C PHE A 216 19.08 -7.48 16.47
N ASP A 217 20.07 -7.56 15.58
CA ASP A 217 21.39 -8.11 15.85
C ASP A 217 22.09 -7.38 17.01
N LEU A 218 22.00 -6.04 17.05
CA LEU A 218 22.56 -5.23 18.15
C LEU A 218 21.92 -5.52 19.51
N MET A 219 20.63 -5.84 19.57
CA MET A 219 19.92 -6.16 20.81
C MET A 219 20.12 -7.63 21.21
N TYR A 220 19.98 -8.55 20.26
CA TYR A 220 20.07 -9.99 20.47
C TYR A 220 21.49 -10.43 20.83
N ALA A 221 22.54 -9.78 20.28
CA ALA A 221 23.94 -9.96 20.70
C ALA A 221 24.23 -9.56 22.17
N LYS A 222 23.24 -9.01 22.89
CA LYS A 222 23.27 -8.77 24.34
C LYS A 222 22.15 -9.50 25.11
N ARG A 223 21.35 -10.33 24.42
CA ARG A 223 20.07 -10.89 24.91
C ARG A 223 19.17 -9.84 25.58
N ALA A 224 19.19 -8.62 25.07
CA ALA A 224 18.38 -7.52 25.60
C ALA A 224 16.89 -7.86 25.39
N PHE A 225 16.08 -7.67 26.43
CA PHE A 225 14.63 -7.94 26.48
C PHE A 225 14.15 -9.39 26.22
N VAL A 226 15.00 -10.30 25.73
CA VAL A 226 14.65 -11.71 25.42
C VAL A 226 13.93 -12.44 26.56
N HIS A 227 14.30 -12.15 27.82
CA HIS A 227 13.68 -12.75 29.00
C HIS A 227 12.18 -12.47 29.18
N TRP A 228 11.63 -11.41 28.56
CA TRP A 228 10.18 -11.17 28.56
C TRP A 228 9.46 -12.19 27.68
N TYR A 229 9.92 -12.36 26.45
CA TYR A 229 9.35 -13.29 25.48
C TYR A 229 9.42 -14.75 25.96
N VAL A 230 10.56 -15.16 26.51
CA VAL A 230 10.74 -16.50 27.11
C VAL A 230 9.93 -16.65 28.41
N GLY A 231 9.69 -15.55 29.13
CA GLY A 231 8.80 -15.53 30.30
C GLY A 231 7.33 -15.79 29.97
N GLU A 232 6.86 -15.30 28.81
CA GLU A 232 5.51 -15.53 28.28
C GLU A 232 5.39 -16.81 27.43
N GLY A 233 6.43 -17.65 27.40
CA GLY A 233 6.38 -19.02 26.86
C GLY A 233 6.93 -19.24 25.44
N MET A 234 7.57 -18.24 24.83
CA MET A 234 8.29 -18.38 23.55
C MET A 234 9.61 -19.16 23.74
N GLU A 235 10.00 -20.04 22.80
CA GLU A 235 11.31 -20.69 22.86
C GLU A 235 12.42 -19.73 22.38
N GLU A 236 13.55 -19.66 23.09
CA GLU A 236 14.66 -18.76 22.72
C GLU A 236 15.27 -19.10 21.34
N GLY A 237 15.04 -20.32 20.83
CA GLY A 237 15.45 -20.74 19.49
C GLY A 237 14.72 -20.01 18.35
N GLU A 238 13.46 -19.61 18.56
CA GLU A 238 12.62 -18.94 17.56
C GLU A 238 13.23 -17.60 17.11
N PHE A 239 13.95 -16.90 17.99
CA PHE A 239 14.70 -15.68 17.64
C PHE A 239 15.77 -15.93 16.58
N SER A 240 16.44 -17.07 16.64
CA SER A 240 17.48 -17.44 15.67
C SER A 240 16.84 -17.90 14.36
N GLU A 241 15.79 -18.72 14.42
CA GLU A 241 15.07 -19.21 13.23
C GLU A 241 14.45 -18.06 12.43
N ALA A 242 13.76 -17.12 13.10
CA ALA A 242 13.21 -15.92 12.45
C ALA A 242 14.29 -15.02 11.84
N ARG A 243 15.47 -14.93 12.48
CA ARG A 243 16.61 -14.15 11.93
C ARG A 243 17.25 -14.82 10.72
N GLU A 244 17.29 -16.15 10.68
CA GLU A 244 17.74 -16.93 9.52
C GLU A 244 16.73 -16.86 8.36
N ASP A 245 15.42 -16.82 8.62
CA ASP A 245 14.38 -16.58 7.60
C ASP A 245 14.50 -15.18 6.97
N MET A 246 14.74 -14.15 7.80
CA MET A 246 15.00 -12.79 7.31
C MET A 246 16.30 -12.68 6.50
N ALA A 247 17.38 -13.37 6.91
CA ALA A 247 18.62 -13.43 6.14
C ALA A 247 18.42 -14.13 4.78
N ALA A 248 17.56 -15.15 4.72
CA ALA A 248 17.16 -15.76 3.45
C ALA A 248 16.35 -14.80 2.57
N LEU A 249 15.41 -14.04 3.15
CA LEU A 249 14.62 -13.04 2.42
C LEU A 249 15.48 -11.90 1.84
N GLU A 250 16.49 -11.41 2.57
CA GLU A 250 17.46 -10.44 2.05
C GLU A 250 18.20 -11.01 0.84
N LYS A 251 18.67 -12.25 0.93
CA LYS A 251 19.36 -12.96 -0.16
C LYS A 251 18.44 -13.23 -1.37
N ASP A 252 17.16 -13.52 -1.16
CA ASP A 252 16.16 -13.65 -2.23
C ASP A 252 16.00 -12.31 -3.00
N TYR A 253 16.05 -11.16 -2.31
CA TYR A 253 16.05 -9.84 -2.96
C TYR A 253 17.37 -9.50 -3.68
N GLU A 254 18.52 -9.92 -3.15
CA GLU A 254 19.82 -9.79 -3.82
C GLU A 254 19.85 -10.59 -5.14
N GLU A 255 19.44 -11.87 -5.12
CA GLU A 255 19.43 -12.74 -6.31
C GLU A 255 18.50 -12.20 -7.41
N VAL A 256 17.32 -11.69 -7.04
CA VAL A 256 16.39 -11.03 -8.00
C VAL A 256 16.93 -9.67 -8.49
N GLY A 257 17.91 -9.09 -7.81
CA GLY A 257 18.61 -7.87 -8.23
C GLY A 257 19.67 -8.09 -9.31
N VAL A 258 20.19 -9.31 -9.47
CA VAL A 258 21.17 -9.65 -10.51
C VAL A 258 20.46 -9.77 -11.87
N ASP A 259 21.08 -9.31 -12.96
CA ASP A 259 20.58 -9.58 -14.32
C ASP A 259 20.76 -11.06 -14.66
N SER A 260 19.86 -11.64 -15.46
CA SER A 260 20.02 -13.02 -15.90
C SER A 260 21.23 -13.13 -16.84
N PHE A 261 22.00 -14.20 -16.64
CA PHE A 261 23.30 -14.40 -17.31
C PHE A 261 23.08 -14.57 -18.82
N ASP A 262 23.44 -13.57 -19.63
CA ASP A 262 23.32 -13.65 -21.09
C ASP A 262 24.40 -14.62 -21.63
N PRO A 263 24.04 -15.80 -22.18
CA PRO A 263 25.02 -16.76 -22.68
C PRO A 263 25.81 -16.26 -23.90
N ASN A 264 25.43 -15.12 -24.48
CA ASN A 264 26.07 -14.53 -25.65
C ASN A 264 27.19 -13.52 -25.28
N GLU A 265 27.31 -13.08 -24.00
CA GLU A 265 28.38 -12.15 -23.59
C GLU A 265 29.78 -12.81 -23.50
N GLU A 266 29.88 -14.15 -23.50
CA GLU A 266 31.17 -14.86 -23.54
C GLU A 266 31.70 -15.13 -24.97
N GLU A 267 30.97 -14.80 -26.05
CA GLU A 267 31.31 -15.21 -27.42
C GLU A 267 31.86 -14.10 -28.35
N TYR A 268 32.26 -12.92 -27.81
CA TYR A 268 32.85 -11.79 -28.57
C TYR A 268 34.02 -11.05 -27.91
#